data_AF-A0A9E5HPC6-F1
#
_entry.id   AF-A0A9E5HPC6-F1
#
_cell.length_a   1.000
_cell.length_b   1.000
_cell.length_c   1.000
_cell.angle_alpha   90.00
_cell.angle_beta   90.00
_cell.angle_gamma   90.00
#
_symmetry.space_group_name_H-M   'P 1'
#
loop_
_entity.id
_entity.type
_entity.pdbx_description
1 polymer ?
#
loop_
_entity_poly.entity_id
_entity_poly.type
_entity_poly.pdbx_seq_one_letter_code
_entity_poly.pdbx_strand_id
1 'polypeptide(L)'
;MSIEGWFIFATFWVLFVTTPGPNAVNCIQTAIDIGFRKSLICVLGILTQACLFLGLSAVGVSALILTSPLLFEILRWSGVA
;
A
#
# COMPACT_ATOMS: atom_id res chain seq x y z
N MET A 1 8.65 4.68 -22.06
CA MET A 1 7.76 5.83 -21.76
C MET A 1 8.32 7.05 -22.46
N SER A 2 7.46 7.92 -23.03
CA SER A 2 7.90 9.23 -23.51
C SER A 2 8.31 10.12 -22.33
N ILE A 3 9.14 11.13 -22.58
CA ILE A 3 9.56 12.10 -21.56
C ILE A 3 8.36 12.80 -20.93
N GLU A 4 7.34 13.13 -21.73
CA GLU A 4 6.07 13.70 -21.23
C GLU A 4 5.34 12.76 -20.27
N GLY A 5 5.25 11.47 -20.62
CA GLY A 5 4.64 10.46 -19.74
C GLY A 5 5.40 10.32 -18.41
N TRP A 6 6.72 10.47 -18.43
CA TRP A 6 7.53 10.46 -17.22
C TRP A 6 7.25 11.68 -16.33
N PHE A 7 7.14 12.89 -16.91
CA PHE A 7 6.80 14.10 -16.14
C PHE A 7 5.41 14.01 -15.53
N ILE A 8 4.40 13.55 -16.29
CA ILE A 8 3.04 13.36 -15.77
C ILE A 8 3.04 12.39 -14.57
N PHE A 9 3.73 11.24 -14.72
CA PHE A 9 3.86 10.27 -13.65
C PHE A 9 4.55 10.87 -12.41
N ALA A 10 5.69 11.54 -12.60
CA ALA A 10 6.47 12.13 -11.52
C ALA A 10 5.66 13.19 -10.76
N THR A 11 4.97 14.10 -11.45
CA THR A 11 4.14 15.13 -10.82
C THR A 11 2.99 14.52 -10.04
N PHE A 12 2.27 13.57 -10.62
CA PHE A 12 1.20 12.85 -9.92
C PHE A 12 1.73 12.17 -8.66
N TRP A 13 2.87 11.50 -8.75
CA TRP A 13 3.47 10.79 -7.63
C TRP A 13 3.90 11.73 -6.51
N VAL A 14 4.49 12.88 -6.84
CA VAL A 14 4.86 13.92 -5.86
C VAL A 14 3.62 14.42 -5.12
N LEU A 15 2.54 14.77 -5.83
CA LEU A 15 1.30 15.23 -5.19
C LEU A 15 0.70 14.14 -4.29
N PHE A 16 0.69 12.90 -4.78
CA PHE A 16 0.12 11.78 -4.05
C PHE A 16 0.90 11.44 -2.78
N VAL A 17 2.24 11.40 -2.84
CA VAL A 17 3.07 11.03 -1.68
C VAL A 17 3.15 12.14 -0.64
N THR A 18 3.08 13.41 -1.08
CA THR A 18 3.20 14.56 -0.18
C THR A 18 1.91 14.87 0.56
N THR A 19 0.77 14.42 0.04
CA THR A 19 -0.52 14.58 0.72
C THR A 19 -0.62 13.58 1.87
N PRO A 20 -0.57 14.03 3.15
CA PRO A 20 -0.60 13.12 4.27
C PRO A 20 -2.00 12.52 4.42
N GLY A 21 -2.09 11.19 4.38
CA GLY A 21 -3.32 10.47 4.72
C GLY A 21 -3.59 10.47 6.23
N PRO A 22 -4.76 9.95 6.67
CA PRO A 22 -5.15 9.92 8.07
C PRO A 22 -4.12 9.25 9.00
N ASN A 23 -3.49 8.16 8.55
CA ASN A 23 -2.45 7.47 9.30
C ASN A 23 -1.19 8.34 9.51
N ALA A 24 -0.77 9.08 8.47
CA ALA A 24 0.38 9.97 8.56
C ALA A 24 0.09 11.14 9.51
N VAL A 25 -1.11 11.73 9.42
CA VAL A 25 -1.57 12.79 10.34
C VAL A 25 -1.58 12.28 11.79
N ASN A 26 -2.10 11.08 12.04
CA ASN A 26 -2.12 10.48 13.37
C ASN A 26 -0.71 10.27 13.95
N CYS A 27 0.24 9.79 13.14
CA CYS A 27 1.64 9.64 13.58
C CYS A 27 2.29 11.00 13.90
N ILE A 28 2.02 12.03 13.08
CA ILE A 28 2.54 13.38 13.30
C ILE A 28 1.98 13.95 14.61
N GLN A 29 0.66 13.86 14.83
CA GLN A 29 0.03 14.31 16.07
C GLN A 29 0.60 13.57 17.29
N THR A 30 0.72 12.24 17.20
CA THR A 30 1.33 11.44 18.27
C THR A 30 2.78 11.88 18.54
N ALA A 31 3.56 12.18 17.50
CA ALA A 31 4.93 12.66 17.66
C ALA A 31 5.01 14.05 18.33
N ILE A 32 4.04 14.92 18.06
CA ILE A 32 3.90 16.22 18.72
C ILE A 32 3.56 16.04 20.20
N ASP A 33 2.63 15.15 20.53
CA ASP A 33 2.11 14.99 21.89
C ASP A 33 3.07 14.27 22.84
N ILE A 34 3.69 13.18 22.38
CA ILE A 34 4.52 12.31 23.24
C ILE A 34 6.00 12.24 22.83
N GLY A 35 6.38 12.99 21.78
CA GLY A 35 7.75 13.09 21.28
C GLY A 35 8.13 12.01 20.25
N PHE A 36 9.07 12.34 19.36
CA PHE A 36 9.48 11.53 18.21
C PHE A 36 9.80 10.07 18.57
N ARG A 37 10.68 9.83 19.55
CA ARG A 37 11.13 8.47 19.90
C ARG A 37 9.98 7.57 20.37
N LYS A 38 9.06 8.10 21.17
CA LYS A 38 7.92 7.33 21.68
C LYS A 38 6.88 7.07 20.58
N SER A 39 6.71 8.04 19.67
CA SER A 39 5.80 7.91 18.52
C SER A 39 6.22 6.84 17.51
N LEU A 40 7.48 6.39 17.51
CA LEU A 40 7.92 5.28 16.66
C LEU A 40 7.15 3.99 16.93
N ILE A 41 6.62 3.79 18.15
CA ILE A 41 5.75 2.66 18.47
C ILE A 41 4.43 2.74 17.69
N CYS A 42 3.86 3.94 17.54
CA CYS A 42 2.67 4.16 16.70
C CYS A 42 2.96 3.83 15.23
N VAL A 43 4.09 4.30 14.71
CA VAL A 43 4.53 4.00 13.33
C VAL A 43 4.70 2.50 13.12
N LEU A 44 5.36 1.80 14.05
CA LEU A 44 5.53 0.35 14.00
C LEU A 44 4.19 -0.40 14.03
N GLY A 45 3.23 0.07 14.83
CA GLY A 45 1.89 -0.50 14.88
C GLY A 45 1.18 -0.42 13.53
N ILE A 46 1.19 0.75 12.88
CA ILE A 46 0.58 0.94 11.56
C ILE A 46 1.29 0.10 10.50
N LEU A 47 2.63 0.05 10.51
CA LEU A 47 3.38 -0.76 9.56
C LEU A 47 3.08 -2.25 9.73
N THR A 48 3.03 -2.74 10.97
CA THR A 48 2.70 -4.13 11.26
C THR A 48 1.29 -4.47 10.79
N GLN A 49 0.32 -3.59 11.06
CA GLN A 49 -1.05 -3.74 10.58
C GLN A 49 -1.13 -3.78 9.05
N ALA A 50 -0.38 -2.93 8.35
CA ALA A 50 -0.34 -2.92 6.89
C ALA A 50 0.28 -4.21 6.33
N CYS A 51 1.41 -4.65 6.88
CA CYS A 51 2.06 -5.90 6.46
C CYS A 51 1.17 -7.12 6.69
N LEU A 52 0.50 -7.20 7.85
CA LEU A 52 -0.44 -8.30 8.13
C LEU A 52 -1.62 -8.29 7.17
N PHE A 53 -2.23 -7.12 6.93
CA PHE A 53 -3.36 -7.01 6.01
C PHE A 53 -2.96 -7.42 4.59
N LEU A 54 -1.84 -6.91 4.08
CA LEU A 54 -1.32 -7.26 2.75
C LEU A 54 -0.93 -8.73 2.66
N GLY A 55 -0.27 -9.27 3.69
CA GLY A 55 0.13 -10.68 3.74
C GLY A 55 -1.08 -11.61 3.74
N LEU A 56 -2.07 -11.34 4.60
CA LEU A 56 -3.32 -12.12 4.64
C LEU A 56 -4.12 -11.97 3.34
N SER A 57 -4.15 -10.78 2.74
CA SER A 57 -4.77 -10.56 1.43
C SER A 57 -4.09 -11.40 0.34
N ALA A 58 -2.76 -11.38 0.26
CA ALA A 58 -2.00 -12.18 -0.71
C ALA A 58 -2.24 -13.68 -0.52
N VAL A 59 -2.23 -14.18 0.73
CA VAL A 59 -2.54 -15.58 1.04
C VAL A 59 -3.98 -15.93 0.65
N GLY A 60 -4.95 -15.10 1.03
CA GLY A 60 -6.37 -15.32 0.74
C GLY A 60 -6.66 -15.33 -0.76
N VAL A 61 -6.12 -14.36 -1.51
CA VAL A 61 -6.24 -14.31 -2.97
C VAL A 61 -5.60 -15.55 -3.60
N SER A 62 -4.40 -15.94 -3.16
CA SER A 62 -3.72 -17.14 -3.68
C SER A 62 -4.53 -18.41 -3.42
N ALA A 63 -5.09 -18.56 -2.22
CA ALA A 63 -5.94 -19.70 -1.88
C ALA A 63 -7.22 -19.75 -2.74
N LEU A 64 -7.83 -18.59 -2.99
CA LEU A 64 -9.03 -18.48 -3.83
C LEU A 64 -8.74 -18.84 -5.30
N ILE A 65 -7.57 -18.46 -5.81
CA ILE A 65 -7.12 -18.84 -7.16
C ILE A 65 -6.87 -20.36 -7.24
N LEU A 66 -6.18 -20.95 -6.26
CA LEU A 66 -5.87 -22.38 -6.24
C LEU A 66 -7.12 -23.27 -6.16
N THR A 67 -8.20 -22.76 -5.56
CA THR A 67 -9.46 -23.49 -5.38
C THR A 67 -10.48 -23.27 -6.49
N SER A 68 -10.26 -22.31 -7.39
CA SER A 68 -11.19 -21.96 -8.47
C SER A 68 -10.53 -22.00 -9.85
N PRO A 69 -10.77 -23.05 -10.65
CA PRO A 69 -10.26 -23.16 -12.01
C PRO A 69 -10.69 -22.00 -12.92
N LEU A 70 -11.92 -21.50 -12.76
CA LEU A 70 -12.43 -20.35 -13.51
C LEU A 70 -11.64 -19.07 -13.21
N LEU A 71 -11.34 -18.82 -11.95
CA LEU A 71 -10.60 -17.62 -11.52
C LEU A 71 -9.16 -17.66 -12.02
N PHE A 72 -8.54 -18.84 -11.99
CA PHE A 72 -7.23 -19.08 -12.56
C PHE A 72 -7.20 -18.80 -14.08
N GLU A 73 -8.17 -19.33 -14.83
CA GLU A 73 -8.24 -19.08 -16.28
C GLU A 73 -8.44 -17.59 -16.60
N ILE A 74 -9.36 -16.90 -15.92
CA ILE A 74 -9.55 -15.45 -16.11
C ILE A 74 -8.25 -14.69 -15.87
N LEU A 75 -7.56 -14.97 -14.76
CA LEU A 75 -6.30 -14.30 -14.41
C LEU A 75 -5.19 -14.61 -15.43
N ARG A 76 -5.08 -15.88 -15.86
CA ARG A 76 -4.12 -16.32 -16.86
C ARG A 76 -4.26 -15.54 -18.17
N TRP A 77 -5.49 -15.38 -18.65
CA TRP A 77 -5.74 -14.61 -19.88
C TRP A 77 -5.59 -13.10 -19.67
N SER A 78 -5.89 -12.56 -18.48
CA SER A 78 -5.71 -11.13 -18.20
C SER A 78 -4.24 -10.70 -18.12
N GLY A 79 -3.32 -11.59 -17.73
CA GLY A 79 -1.89 -11.27 -17.61
C GLY A 79 -1.09 -11.36 -18.91
N VAL A 80 -1.68 -11.92 -19.97
CA VAL A 80 -1.06 -12.05 -21.31
C VAL A 80 -1.35 -10.82 -22.19
N ALA A 81 -2.29 -9.96 -21.78
CA ALA A 81 -2.66 -8.72 -22.47
C ALA A 81 -1.87 -7.50 -21.99
#